data_AF-N6UPK2-F1
#
_entry.id   AF-N6UPK2-F1
#
_cell.length_a   1.000
_cell.length_b   1.000
_cell.length_c   1.000
_cell.angle_alpha   90.00
_cell.angle_beta   90.00
_cell.angle_gamma   90.00
#
_symmetry.space_group_name_H-M   'P 1'
#
loop_
_entity.id
_entity.type
_entity.pdbx_description
1 polymer ?
#
loop_
_entity_poly.entity_id
_entity_poly.type
_entity_poly.pdbx_seq_one_letter_code
_entity_poly.pdbx_strand_id
1 'polypeptide(L)'
;MEKRIRARQNAYFKKLCRKTMLVCLFLFCVLALCFGVVKMIGSFSSQKQFIQQAPVALTIPVFDLRVYCKEISASGMPDIKKEIYQRCVHLESEAYFTIREMWDTLSDTAKKQCVKIVRPGDGNYFLLRDCLLNEKEREKSKVRNHF
;
A
#
# COMPACT_ATOMS: atom_id res chain seq x y z
N MET A 1 -64.60 15.93 49.27
CA MET A 1 -64.91 15.76 47.82
C MET A 1 -63.66 15.79 46.93
N GLU A 2 -62.60 16.54 47.28
CA GLU A 2 -61.39 16.70 46.43
C GLU A 2 -60.51 15.45 46.25
N LYS A 3 -60.38 14.59 47.27
CA LYS A 3 -59.50 13.40 47.20
C LYS A 3 -59.95 12.37 46.15
N ARG A 4 -61.26 12.25 45.88
CA ARG A 4 -61.82 11.34 44.85
C ARG A 4 -61.64 11.87 43.43
N ILE A 5 -61.58 13.20 43.26
CA ILE A 5 -61.37 13.84 41.95
C ILE A 5 -59.90 13.68 41.51
N ARG A 6 -58.96 13.86 42.44
CA ARG A 6 -57.50 13.70 42.21
C ARG A 6 -57.12 12.26 41.82
N ALA A 7 -57.77 11.26 42.41
CA ALA A 7 -57.54 9.85 42.09
C ALA A 7 -58.00 9.48 40.66
N ARG A 8 -59.09 10.07 40.17
CA ARG A 8 -59.58 9.84 38.80
C ARG A 8 -58.70 10.51 37.74
N GLN A 9 -58.18 11.72 38.02
CA GLN A 9 -57.22 12.38 37.13
C GLN A 9 -55.92 11.58 37.00
N ASN A 10 -55.37 11.05 38.11
CA ASN A 10 -54.16 10.24 38.08
C ASN A 10 -54.34 8.92 37.29
N ALA A 11 -55.52 8.30 37.35
CA ALA A 11 -55.81 7.11 36.55
C ALA A 11 -55.88 7.41 35.04
N TYR A 12 -56.41 8.57 34.67
CA TYR A 12 -56.50 9.02 33.28
C TYR A 12 -55.11 9.41 32.72
N PHE A 13 -54.33 10.17 33.50
CA PHE A 13 -52.95 10.54 33.16
C PHE A 13 -52.04 9.32 33.03
N LYS A 14 -52.21 8.29 33.88
CA LYS A 14 -51.43 7.05 33.80
C LYS A 14 -51.70 6.25 32.52
N LYS A 15 -52.94 6.27 32.00
CA LYS A 15 -53.27 5.69 30.69
C LYS A 15 -52.69 6.51 29.54
N LEU A 16 -52.77 7.84 29.63
CA LEU A 16 -52.25 8.74 28.60
C LEU A 16 -50.71 8.66 28.52
N CYS A 17 -50.01 8.71 29.67
CA CYS A 17 -48.57 8.50 29.78
C CYS A 17 -48.12 7.13 29.28
N ARG A 18 -48.90 6.06 29.49
CA ARG A 18 -48.55 4.74 28.98
C ARG A 18 -48.64 4.68 27.46
N LYS A 19 -49.65 5.32 26.85
CA LYS A 19 -49.76 5.44 25.39
C LYS A 19 -48.64 6.29 24.80
N THR A 20 -48.34 7.45 25.38
CA THR A 20 -47.25 8.31 24.89
C THR A 20 -45.89 7.66 25.08
N MET A 21 -45.66 6.93 26.18
CA MET A 21 -44.43 6.16 26.39
C MET A 21 -44.24 5.09 25.31
N LEU A 22 -45.30 4.37 24.92
CA LEU A 22 -45.23 3.37 23.85
C LEU A 22 -44.90 4.00 22.50
N VAL A 23 -45.50 5.15 22.17
CA VAL A 23 -45.23 5.87 20.92
C VAL A 23 -43.79 6.39 20.89
N CYS A 24 -43.29 6.98 21.99
CA CYS A 24 -41.91 7.43 22.09
C CYS A 24 -40.91 6.26 21.97
N LEU A 25 -41.22 5.12 22.59
CA LEU A 25 -40.35 3.94 22.53
C LEU A 25 -40.28 3.39 21.09
N PHE A 26 -41.41 3.37 20.38
CA PHE A 26 -41.45 2.94 18.98
C PHE A 26 -40.64 3.87 18.07
N LEU A 27 -40.81 5.19 18.23
CA LEU A 27 -40.03 6.20 17.49
C LEU A 27 -38.53 6.07 17.75
N PHE A 28 -38.13 5.83 19.00
CA PHE A 28 -36.72 5.66 19.37
C PHE A 28 -36.12 4.39 18.75
N CYS A 29 -36.87 3.28 18.74
CA CYS A 29 -36.46 2.05 18.06
C CYS A 29 -36.25 2.26 16.56
N VAL A 30 -37.15 2.97 15.89
CA VAL A 30 -37.03 3.28 14.44
C VAL A 30 -35.77 4.11 14.18
N LEU A 31 -35.51 5.15 14.98
CA LEU A 31 -34.31 5.98 14.84
C LEU A 31 -33.03 5.16 15.05
N ALA A 32 -32.97 4.32 16.09
CA ALA A 32 -31.81 3.47 16.37
C ALA A 32 -31.54 2.48 15.23
N LEU A 33 -32.58 1.86 14.65
CA LEU A 33 -32.45 0.97 13.51
C LEU A 33 -31.96 1.71 12.25
N CYS A 34 -32.49 2.90 11.96
CA CYS A 34 -32.03 3.72 10.85
C CYS A 34 -30.54 4.11 10.98
N PHE A 35 -30.11 4.54 12.17
CA PHE A 35 -28.70 4.85 12.44
C PHE A 35 -27.80 3.61 12.31
N GLY A 36 -28.25 2.45 12.79
CA GLY A 36 -27.53 1.18 12.65
C GLY A 36 -27.34 0.78 11.19
N VAL A 37 -28.39 0.87 10.37
CA VAL A 37 -28.34 0.53 8.94
C VAL A 37 -27.41 1.48 8.17
N VAL A 38 -27.49 2.79 8.40
CA VAL A 38 -26.60 3.78 7.74
C VAL A 38 -25.13 3.54 8.12
N LYS A 39 -24.85 3.26 9.40
CA LYS A 39 -23.48 2.98 9.86
C LYS A 39 -22.93 1.67 9.28
N MET A 40 -23.76 0.63 9.14
CA MET A 40 -23.38 -0.65 8.53
C MET A 40 -23.08 -0.50 7.05
N ILE A 41 -23.91 0.23 6.29
CA ILE A 41 -23.67 0.50 4.87
C ILE A 41 -22.41 1.36 4.68
N GLY A 42 -22.18 2.34 5.56
CA GLY A 42 -20.96 3.16 5.58
C GLY A 42 -19.70 2.36 5.89
N SER A 43 -19.76 1.39 6.81
CA SER A 43 -18.63 0.47 7.07
C SER A 43 -18.35 -0.48 5.92
N PHE A 44 -19.38 -0.91 5.19
CA PHE A 44 -19.23 -1.82 4.04
C PHE A 44 -18.58 -1.11 2.85
N SER A 45 -18.86 0.18 2.64
CA SER A 45 -18.23 0.99 1.59
C SER A 45 -16.75 1.32 1.84
N SER A 46 -16.24 1.08 3.06
CA SER A 46 -14.82 1.23 3.40
C SER A 46 -13.98 0.00 3.02
N GLN A 47 -14.61 -1.11 2.66
CA GLN A 47 -13.94 -2.21 1.97
C GLN A 47 -13.81 -1.84 0.47
N LYS A 48 -13.11 -0.73 0.22
CA LYS A 48 -12.53 -0.41 -1.08
C LYS A 48 -11.81 -1.66 -1.57
N GLN A 49 -12.27 -2.17 -2.71
CA GLN A 49 -11.51 -2.94 -3.69
C GLN A 49 -10.05 -3.16 -3.28
N PHE A 50 -9.79 -4.26 -2.57
CA PHE A 50 -8.53 -4.94 -2.74
C PHE A 50 -8.61 -5.52 -4.15
N ILE A 51 -8.22 -4.72 -5.15
CA ILE A 51 -7.77 -5.30 -6.41
C ILE A 51 -6.57 -6.13 -5.97
N GLN A 52 -6.82 -7.42 -5.78
CA GLN A 52 -5.78 -8.42 -5.68
C GLN A 52 -5.12 -8.40 -7.07
N GLN A 53 -4.22 -7.44 -7.27
CA GLN A 53 -3.26 -7.49 -8.35
C GLN A 53 -2.59 -8.84 -8.15
N ALA A 54 -2.91 -9.79 -9.03
CA ALA A 54 -2.15 -11.01 -9.19
C ALA A 54 -0.68 -10.60 -9.11
N PRO A 55 0.17 -11.34 -8.37
CA PRO A 55 1.58 -11.01 -8.30
C PRO A 55 2.09 -11.08 -9.74
N VAL A 56 2.19 -9.92 -10.38
CA VAL A 56 2.97 -9.77 -11.60
C VAL A 56 4.34 -10.18 -11.11
N ALA A 57 4.77 -11.38 -11.51
CA ALA A 57 6.10 -11.86 -11.21
C ALA A 57 7.02 -10.70 -11.57
N LEU A 58 7.65 -10.09 -10.56
CA LEU A 58 8.47 -8.92 -10.80
C LEU A 58 9.65 -9.45 -11.61
N THR A 59 9.58 -9.26 -12.92
CA THR A 59 10.65 -9.61 -13.83
C THR A 59 11.72 -8.54 -13.69
N ILE A 60 12.98 -8.95 -13.82
CA ILE A 60 14.11 -8.01 -13.85
C ILE A 60 13.85 -7.02 -15.00
N PRO A 61 13.85 -5.70 -14.73
CA PRO A 61 13.65 -4.71 -15.77
C PRO A 61 14.72 -4.83 -16.86
N VAL A 62 14.31 -4.58 -18.10
CA VAL A 62 15.22 -4.59 -19.25
C VAL A 62 15.77 -3.18 -19.42
N PHE A 63 17.10 -3.04 -19.35
CA PHE A 63 17.79 -1.79 -19.63
C PHE A 63 18.64 -1.95 -20.90
N ASP A 64 18.68 -0.92 -21.74
CA ASP A 64 19.48 -0.93 -22.96
C ASP A 64 20.95 -0.62 -22.66
N LEU A 65 21.70 -1.65 -22.28
CA LEU A 65 23.14 -1.56 -21.96
C LEU A 65 23.95 -0.91 -23.10
N ARG A 66 23.54 -1.14 -24.35
CA ARG A 66 24.24 -0.62 -25.53
C ARG A 66 24.12 0.88 -25.65
N VAL A 67 22.94 1.43 -25.36
CA VAL A 67 22.69 2.88 -25.39
C VAL A 67 23.45 3.53 -24.25
N TYR A 68 23.29 3.01 -23.03
CA TYR A 68 23.98 3.51 -21.84
C TYR A 68 25.51 3.51 -22.01
N CYS A 69 26.10 2.38 -22.39
CA CYS A 69 27.56 2.32 -22.54
C CYS A 69 28.08 3.16 -23.71
N LYS A 70 27.28 3.36 -24.75
CA LYS A 70 27.63 4.29 -25.84
C LYS A 70 27.66 5.73 -25.32
N GLU A 71 26.70 6.14 -24.52
CA GLU A 71 26.67 7.46 -23.88
C GLU A 71 27.86 7.65 -22.93
N ILE A 72 28.17 6.67 -22.08
CA ILE A 72 29.34 6.71 -21.20
C ILE A 72 30.64 6.83 -21.99
N SER A 73 30.78 6.05 -23.07
CA SER A 73 31.97 6.12 -23.93
C SER A 73 32.08 7.45 -24.69
N ALA A 74 30.96 8.10 -25.00
CA ALA A 74 30.95 9.37 -25.71
C ALA A 74 31.56 10.51 -24.88
N SER A 75 31.43 10.43 -23.55
CA SER A 75 32.01 11.37 -22.57
C SER A 75 33.53 11.21 -22.38
N GLY A 76 34.13 10.13 -22.90
CA GLY A 76 35.58 9.89 -22.81
C GLY A 76 36.38 10.55 -23.93
N MET A 77 37.71 10.60 -23.76
CA MET A 77 38.62 11.04 -24.83
C MET A 77 38.52 10.09 -26.05
N PRO A 78 38.60 10.61 -27.29
CA PRO A 78 38.43 9.83 -28.52
C PRO A 78 39.25 8.53 -28.57
N ASP A 79 40.49 8.58 -28.12
CA ASP A 79 41.45 7.48 -28.22
C ASP A 79 41.11 6.29 -27.31
N ILE A 80 40.39 6.56 -26.20
CA ILE A 80 40.03 5.54 -25.19
C ILE A 80 38.56 5.13 -25.24
N LYS A 81 37.74 5.70 -26.15
CA LYS A 81 36.28 5.44 -26.20
C LYS A 81 35.95 3.96 -26.33
N LYS A 82 36.73 3.23 -27.14
CA LYS A 82 36.54 1.79 -27.35
C LYS A 82 36.76 0.98 -26.06
N GLU A 83 37.80 1.32 -25.31
CA GLU A 83 38.12 0.67 -24.04
C GLU A 83 37.07 0.98 -22.98
N ILE A 84 36.64 2.25 -22.87
CA ILE A 84 35.57 2.66 -21.97
C ILE A 84 34.28 1.90 -22.27
N TYR A 85 33.91 1.80 -23.55
CA TYR A 85 32.72 1.07 -23.98
C TYR A 85 32.80 -0.41 -23.57
N GLN A 86 33.92 -1.08 -23.87
CA GLN A 86 34.11 -2.49 -23.52
C GLN A 86 34.05 -2.71 -22.00
N ARG A 87 34.69 -1.82 -21.23
CA ARG A 87 34.66 -1.88 -19.77
C ARG A 87 33.27 -1.66 -19.21
N CYS A 88 32.53 -0.69 -19.73
CA CYS A 88 31.15 -0.44 -19.33
C CYS A 88 30.26 -1.67 -19.57
N VAL A 89 30.34 -2.25 -20.77
CA VAL A 89 29.55 -3.45 -21.12
C VAL A 89 29.87 -4.60 -20.18
N HIS A 90 31.14 -4.80 -19.84
CA HIS A 90 31.56 -5.83 -18.89
C HIS A 90 30.94 -5.61 -17.49
N LEU A 91 31.04 -4.40 -16.96
CA LEU A 91 30.52 -4.05 -15.63
C LEU A 91 28.99 -4.13 -15.55
N GLU A 92 28.29 -3.65 -16.57
CA GLU A 92 26.83 -3.76 -16.64
C GLU A 92 26.37 -5.21 -16.76
N SER A 93 27.09 -6.03 -17.52
CA SER A 93 26.81 -7.46 -17.63
C SER A 93 27.02 -8.18 -16.29
N GLU A 94 28.12 -7.90 -15.60
CA GLU A 94 28.40 -8.44 -14.26
C GLU A 94 27.32 -8.04 -13.25
N ALA A 95 26.89 -6.77 -13.30
CA ALA A 95 25.80 -6.29 -12.47
C ALA A 95 24.49 -7.04 -12.75
N TYR A 96 24.15 -7.26 -14.02
CA TYR A 96 22.98 -8.05 -14.41
C TYR A 96 23.04 -9.48 -13.87
N PHE A 97 24.18 -10.17 -14.01
CA PHE A 97 24.32 -11.54 -13.50
C PHE A 97 24.17 -11.60 -11.98
N THR A 98 24.76 -10.64 -11.26
CA THR A 98 24.65 -10.54 -9.80
C THR A 98 23.20 -10.27 -9.37
N ILE A 99 22.50 -9.38 -10.07
CA ILE A 99 21.07 -9.14 -9.82
C ILE A 99 20.28 -10.44 -10.04
N ARG A 100 20.54 -11.14 -11.14
CA ARG A 100 19.83 -12.39 -11.48
C ARG A 100 20.02 -13.47 -10.43
N GLU A 101 21.23 -13.65 -9.93
CA GLU A 101 21.53 -14.62 -8.88
C GLU A 101 20.81 -14.28 -7.57
N MET A 102 20.77 -13.01 -7.18
CA MET A 102 20.14 -12.59 -5.94
C MET A 102 18.63 -12.35 -6.07
N TRP A 103 18.08 -12.26 -7.27
CA TRP A 103 16.71 -11.81 -7.52
C TRP A 103 15.70 -12.64 -6.73
N ASP A 104 15.82 -13.96 -6.76
CA ASP A 104 14.89 -14.86 -6.08
C ASP A 104 15.01 -14.81 -4.55
N THR A 105 16.17 -14.37 -4.03
CA THR A 105 16.42 -14.23 -2.59
C THR A 105 15.86 -12.95 -1.97
N LEU A 106 15.54 -11.96 -2.81
CA LEU A 106 15.10 -10.64 -2.36
C LEU A 106 13.58 -10.60 -2.17
N SER A 107 13.13 -9.81 -1.20
CA SER A 107 11.70 -9.59 -0.97
C SER A 107 11.06 -8.82 -2.14
N ASP A 108 9.81 -9.13 -2.45
CA ASP A 108 9.09 -8.43 -3.52
C ASP A 108 8.91 -6.94 -3.24
N THR A 109 8.90 -6.54 -1.97
CA THR A 109 8.89 -5.13 -1.54
C THR A 109 10.17 -4.41 -1.96
N ALA A 110 11.35 -5.02 -1.69
CA ALA A 110 12.64 -4.45 -2.07
C ALA A 110 12.76 -4.35 -3.61
N LYS A 111 12.35 -5.40 -4.33
CA LYS A 111 12.33 -5.38 -5.80
C LYS A 111 11.46 -4.23 -6.33
N LYS A 112 10.22 -4.08 -5.83
CA LYS A 112 9.31 -3.01 -6.25
C LYS A 112 9.87 -1.62 -5.95
N GLN A 113 10.47 -1.44 -4.79
CA GLN A 113 11.04 -0.15 -4.39
C GLN A 113 12.22 0.23 -5.29
N CYS A 114 13.16 -0.69 -5.53
CA CYS A 114 14.31 -0.42 -6.39
C CYS A 114 13.94 -0.23 -7.86
N VAL A 115 12.99 -1.02 -8.40
CA VAL A 115 12.48 -0.81 -9.76
C VAL A 115 11.74 0.53 -9.90
N LYS A 116 11.10 1.03 -8.83
CA LYS A 116 10.47 2.36 -8.83
C LYS A 116 11.49 3.50 -8.82
N ILE A 117 12.62 3.31 -8.12
CA ILE A 117 13.72 4.27 -8.07
C ILE A 117 14.45 4.31 -9.41
N VAL A 118 14.77 3.14 -9.94
CA VAL A 118 15.47 2.96 -11.20
C VAL A 118 14.44 2.89 -12.33
N ARG A 119 13.99 4.06 -12.81
CA ARG A 119 12.99 4.13 -13.87
C ARG A 119 13.44 3.32 -15.10
N PRO A 120 12.58 2.46 -15.68
CA PRO A 120 12.87 1.80 -16.95
C PRO A 120 12.96 2.86 -18.04
N GLY A 121 14.18 3.11 -18.55
CA GLY A 121 14.48 4.14 -19.55
C GLY A 121 15.76 4.91 -19.22
N ASP A 122 15.88 5.40 -17.99
CA ASP A 122 17.05 6.18 -17.52
C ASP A 122 17.96 5.38 -16.57
N GLY A 123 17.48 4.21 -16.14
CA GLY A 123 18.19 3.32 -15.24
C GLY A 123 19.22 2.43 -15.93
N ASN A 124 20.18 1.93 -15.15
CA ASN A 124 21.15 0.93 -15.57
C ASN A 124 21.20 -0.21 -14.53
N TYR A 125 21.84 -1.34 -14.90
CA TYR A 125 21.93 -2.49 -14.01
C TYR A 125 22.81 -2.20 -12.80
N PHE A 126 23.81 -1.33 -12.94
CA PHE A 126 24.65 -0.92 -11.82
C PHE A 126 23.86 -0.24 -10.68
N LEU A 127 23.00 0.72 -11.00
CA LEU A 127 22.12 1.43 -10.06
C LEU A 127 21.09 0.49 -9.44
N LEU A 128 20.53 -0.42 -10.23
CA LEU A 128 19.60 -1.42 -9.72
C LEU A 128 20.29 -2.35 -8.71
N ARG A 129 21.50 -2.83 -9.03
CA ARG A 129 22.29 -3.68 -8.15
C ARG A 129 22.57 -2.97 -6.83
N ASP A 130 23.02 -1.72 -6.88
CA ASP A 130 23.35 -0.95 -5.69
C ASP A 130 22.14 -0.76 -4.78
N CYS A 131 20.98 -0.38 -5.35
CA CYS A 131 19.75 -0.28 -4.59
C CYS A 131 19.36 -1.60 -3.90
N LEU A 132 19.44 -2.73 -4.62
CA LEU A 132 19.06 -4.04 -4.08
C LEU A 132 20.02 -4.49 -2.96
N LEU A 133 21.31 -4.20 -3.08
CA LEU A 133 22.29 -4.48 -2.03
C LEU A 133 22.02 -3.64 -0.76
N ASN A 134 21.72 -2.36 -0.94
CA ASN A 134 21.39 -1.45 0.16
C ASN A 134 20.11 -1.88 0.90
N GLU A 135 19.08 -2.31 0.17
CA GLU A 135 17.85 -2.85 0.78
C GLU A 135 18.10 -4.17 1.50
N LYS A 136 18.90 -5.08 0.92
CA LYS A 136 19.30 -6.34 1.58
C LYS A 136 20.03 -6.10 2.90
N GLU A 137 20.88 -5.09 2.97
CA GLU A 137 21.57 -4.72 4.21
C GLU A 137 20.64 -4.07 5.23
N ARG A 138 19.72 -3.20 4.80
CA ARG A 138 18.68 -2.62 5.67
C ARG A 138 17.77 -3.68 6.27
N GLU A 139 17.39 -4.69 5.50
CA GLU A 139 16.59 -5.80 6.03
C GLU A 139 17.37 -6.60 7.09
N LYS A 140 18.66 -6.89 6.84
CA LYS A 140 19.52 -7.55 7.85
C LYS A 140 19.67 -6.72 9.12
N SER A 141 19.77 -5.39 9.02
CA SER A 141 19.93 -4.53 10.20
C SER A 141 18.63 -4.39 11.01
N LYS A 142 17.46 -4.33 10.35
CA LYS A 142 16.16 -4.40 11.05
C LYS A 142 16.00 -5.67 11.86
N VAL A 143 16.40 -6.82 11.31
CA VAL A 143 16.34 -8.11 12.03
C VAL A 143 17.28 -8.11 13.24
N ARG A 144 18.47 -7.50 13.14
CA ARG A 144 19.44 -7.45 14.24
C ARG A 144 19.00 -6.54 15.39
N ASN A 145 18.30 -5.44 15.09
CA ASN A 145 17.85 -4.46 16.08
C ASN A 145 16.56 -4.85 16.82
N HIS A 146 16.04 -6.05 16.57
CA HIS A 146 14.79 -6.54 17.15
C HIS A 146 15.00 -7.48 18.37
N PHE A 147 16.24 -7.55 18.88
CA PHE A 147 16.63 -8.32 20.06
C PHE A 147 16.77 -7.43 21.29
#